data_AF-A0A7C1JRX5-F1
#
_entry.id   AF-A0A7C1JRX5-F1
#
_cell.length_a   1.000
_cell.length_b   1.000
_cell.length_c   1.000
_cell.angle_alpha   90.00
_cell.angle_beta   90.00
_cell.angle_gamma   90.00
#
_symmetry.space_group_name_H-M   'P 1'
#
loop_
_entity.id
_entity.type
_entity.pdbx_description
1 polymer ?
#
loop_
_entity_poly.entity_id
_entity_poly.type
_entity_poly.pdbx_seq_one_letter_code
_entity_poly.pdbx_strand_id
1 'polypeptide(L)'
;MDPRDKSIRWVKPPELGLLERSYLPLFLGGITTTLRHLFSRKKTVQFPDQPHEIPDPLLYRGVHRLNRDEQGRVKCVACFLCATACPAH
;
A
#
# COMPACT_ATOMS: atom_id res chain seq x y z
N MET A 1 -13.00 -21.26 -14.81
CA MET A 1 -14.12 -20.29 -14.73
C MET A 1 -15.38 -21.03 -15.12
N ASP A 2 -16.23 -21.39 -14.16
CA ASP A 2 -17.50 -22.04 -14.44
C ASP A 2 -18.56 -20.98 -14.78
N PRO A 3 -19.20 -21.02 -15.96
CA PRO A 3 -20.27 -20.08 -16.33
C PRO A 3 -21.50 -20.08 -15.39
N ARG A 4 -21.62 -21.06 -14.47
CA ARG A 4 -22.80 -21.25 -13.62
C ARG A 4 -22.62 -20.79 -12.17
N ASP A 5 -21.51 -20.11 -11.87
CA ASP A 5 -21.26 -19.61 -10.52
C ASP A 5 -22.25 -18.49 -10.15
N LYS A 6 -23.12 -18.78 -9.17
CA LYS A 6 -24.15 -17.85 -8.66
C LYS A 6 -23.59 -16.61 -7.98
N SER A 7 -22.30 -16.60 -7.62
CA SER A 7 -21.63 -15.43 -7.03
C SER A 7 -21.33 -14.33 -8.05
N ILE A 8 -21.45 -14.62 -9.34
CA ILE A 8 -21.12 -13.69 -10.42
C ILE A 8 -22.37 -12.90 -10.82
N ARG A 9 -22.38 -11.61 -10.50
CA ARG A 9 -23.41 -10.68 -10.98
C ARG A 9 -23.00 -10.10 -12.33
N TRP A 10 -23.60 -10.63 -13.40
CA TRP A 10 -23.43 -10.12 -14.75
C TRP A 10 -24.14 -8.76 -14.90
N VAL A 11 -23.36 -7.68 -14.96
CA VAL A 11 -23.85 -6.34 -15.22
C VAL A 11 -23.87 -6.11 -16.72
N LYS A 12 -25.05 -5.86 -17.29
CA LYS A 12 -25.17 -5.44 -18.70
C LYS A 12 -24.60 -4.03 -18.85
N PRO A 13 -23.87 -3.73 -19.94
CA PRO A 13 -23.43 -2.36 -20.19
C PRO A 13 -24.66 -1.45 -20.29
N PRO A 14 -24.65 -0.26 -19.66
CA PRO A 14 -25.75 0.68 -19.76
C PRO A 14 -25.89 1.17 -21.22
N GLU A 15 -27.13 1.37 -21.67
CA GLU A 15 -27.38 1.97 -22.97
C GLU A 15 -27.02 3.47 -22.91
N LEU A 16 -25.98 3.85 -23.64
CA LEU A 16 -25.46 5.21 -23.64
C LEU A 16 -26.41 6.14 -24.39
N GLY A 17 -26.82 7.25 -23.76
CA GLY A 17 -27.50 8.34 -24.44
C GLY A 17 -26.63 9.01 -25.51
N LEU A 18 -27.20 9.85 -26.37
CA LEU A 18 -26.45 10.58 -27.41
C LEU A 18 -25.28 11.41 -26.84
N LEU A 19 -25.50 12.03 -25.67
CA LEU A 19 -24.47 12.80 -24.97
C LEU A 19 -23.36 11.90 -24.40
N GLU A 20 -23.70 10.73 -23.87
CA GLU A 20 -22.72 9.80 -23.31
C GLU A 20 -21.91 9.11 -24.41
N ARG A 21 -22.53 8.85 -25.57
CA ARG A 21 -21.88 8.29 -26.75
C ARG A 21 -20.87 9.24 -27.39
N SER A 22 -21.01 10.55 -27.13
CA SER A 22 -20.06 11.58 -27.57
C SER A 22 -18.78 11.66 -26.71
N TYR A 23 -18.73 10.96 -25.57
CA TYR A 23 -17.63 10.94 -24.58
C TYR A 23 -17.20 12.29 -23.97
N LEU A 24 -17.69 13.42 -24.49
CA LEU A 24 -17.48 14.77 -23.96
C LEU A 24 -17.75 14.90 -22.44
N PRO A 25 -18.85 14.39 -21.87
CA PRO A 25 -19.09 14.52 -20.43
C PRO A 25 -18.06 13.73 -19.60
N LEU A 26 -17.60 12.57 -20.08
CA LEU A 26 -16.55 11.80 -19.42
C LEU A 26 -15.20 12.54 -19.47
N PHE A 27 -14.89 13.16 -20.60
CA PHE A 27 -13.66 13.94 -20.78
C PHE A 27 -13.62 15.15 -19.83
N LEU A 28 -14.72 15.91 -19.75
CA LEU A 28 -14.85 17.02 -18.81
C LEU A 28 -14.77 16.53 -17.35
N GLY A 29 -15.37 15.39 -17.03
CA GLY A 29 -15.22 14.73 -15.71
C GLY A 29 -13.76 14.38 -15.37
N GLY A 30 -12.99 13.90 -16.35
CA GLY A 30 -11.56 13.64 -16.19
C GLY A 30 -10.76 14.91 -15.93
N ILE A 31 -10.96 15.96 -16.74
CA ILE A 31 -10.26 17.24 -16.60
C ILE A 31 -10.57 17.89 -15.25
N THR A 32 -11.85 17.92 -14.84
CA THR A 32 -12.25 18.49 -13.55
C THR A 32 -11.60 17.75 -12.38
N THR A 33 -11.48 16.42 -12.46
CA THR A 33 -10.78 15.61 -11.46
C THR A 33 -9.29 15.96 -11.41
N THR A 34 -8.62 16.07 -12.56
CA THR A 34 -7.21 16.44 -12.62
C THR A 34 -6.97 17.85 -12.07
N LEU A 35 -7.78 18.82 -12.46
CA LEU A 35 -7.72 20.20 -11.93
C LEU A 35 -7.92 20.22 -10.41
N ARG A 36 -8.88 19.46 -9.89
CA ARG A 36 -9.09 19.34 -8.44
C ARG A 36 -7.84 18.81 -7.72
N HIS A 37 -7.18 17.79 -8.25
CA HIS A 37 -5.95 17.26 -7.63
C HIS A 37 -4.77 18.22 -7.76
N LEU A 38 -4.70 19.00 -8.86
CA LEU A 38 -3.66 20.01 -9.08
C LEU A 38 -3.66 21.08 -7.98
N PHE A 39 -4.85 21.53 -7.56
CA PHE A 39 -5.01 22.51 -6.47
C PHE A 39 -5.16 21.88 -5.08
N SER A 40 -5.19 20.55 -4.98
CA SER A 40 -5.26 19.87 -3.69
C SER A 40 -3.90 19.91 -2.97
N ARG A 41 -3.93 19.83 -1.63
CA ARG A 41 -2.71 19.75 -0.84
C ARG A 41 -1.94 18.45 -1.17
N LYS A 42 -0.65 18.58 -1.45
CA LYS A 42 0.24 17.44 -1.72
C LYS A 42 0.54 16.72 -0.40
N LYS A 43 0.34 15.40 -0.36
CA LYS A 43 0.76 14.54 0.76
C LYS A 43 2.18 14.02 0.50
N THR A 44 3.16 14.92 0.57
CA THR A 44 4.58 14.61 0.36
C THR A 44 5.40 15.12 1.54
N VAL A 45 6.41 14.36 1.95
CA VAL A 45 7.39 14.77 2.95
C VAL A 45 8.72 15.11 2.27
N GLN A 46 9.46 16.09 2.80
CA GLN A 46 10.78 16.47 2.28
C GLN A 46 11.86 15.58 2.90
N PHE A 47 12.25 14.49 2.25
CA PHE A 47 13.34 13.65 2.73
C PHE A 47 14.70 14.22 2.28
N PRO A 48 15.74 14.30 3.14
CA PRO A 48 15.86 13.70 4.48
C PRO A 48 15.45 14.59 5.67
N ASP A 49 15.13 15.87 5.44
CA ASP A 49 14.88 16.85 6.52
C ASP A 49 13.62 16.53 7.35
N GLN A 50 12.63 15.91 6.74
CA GLN A 50 11.39 15.48 7.37
C GLN A 50 11.29 13.94 7.33
N PRO A 51 11.48 13.24 8.47
CA PRO A 51 11.36 11.79 8.52
C PRO A 51 9.93 11.33 8.31
N HIS A 52 9.78 10.15 7.71
CA HIS A 52 8.49 9.50 7.55
C HIS A 52 7.90 9.11 8.91
N GLU A 53 6.66 9.53 9.20
CA GLU A 53 5.93 9.14 10.41
C GLU A 53 5.51 7.66 10.32
N ILE A 54 6.17 6.79 11.08
CA ILE A 54 5.79 5.38 11.18
C ILE A 54 4.57 5.30 12.13
N PRO A 55 3.42 4.72 11.69
CA PRO A 55 2.19 4.71 12.48
C PRO A 55 2.34 4.09 13.87
N ASP A 56 3.18 3.07 14.02
CA ASP A 56 3.57 2.48 15.30
C ASP A 56 5.09 2.22 15.31
N PRO A 57 5.88 3.09 15.96
CA PRO A 57 7.32 2.92 16.06
C PRO A 57 7.75 1.63 16.76
N LEU A 58 6.92 1.06 17.64
CA LEU A 58 7.24 -0.17 18.39
C LEU A 58 7.11 -1.43 17.53
N LEU A 59 6.24 -1.38 16.51
CA LEU A 59 6.02 -2.49 15.59
C LEU A 59 6.91 -2.44 14.35
N TYR A 60 7.66 -1.36 14.17
CA TYR A 60 8.52 -1.20 13.01
C TYR A 60 9.62 -2.26 12.95
N ARG A 61 9.64 -3.04 11.87
CA ARG A 61 10.67 -4.05 11.61
C ARG A 61 11.77 -3.45 10.75
N GLY A 62 12.82 -2.96 11.41
CA GLY A 62 14.00 -2.36 10.76
C GLY A 62 15.17 -3.33 10.60
N VAL A 63 16.39 -2.81 10.81
CA VAL A 63 17.62 -3.59 10.73
C VAL A 63 17.75 -4.52 11.93
N HIS A 64 17.94 -5.82 11.66
CA HIS A 64 18.16 -6.84 12.69
C HIS A 64 19.47 -6.56 13.46
N ARG A 65 19.41 -6.60 14.79
CA ARG A 65 20.57 -6.46 15.68
C ARG A 65 20.51 -7.49 16.80
N LEU A 66 21.68 -7.96 17.23
CA LEU A 66 21.80 -8.85 18.37
C LEU A 66 21.76 -8.05 19.67
N ASN A 67 20.78 -8.34 20.52
CA ASN A 67 20.65 -7.71 21.83
C ASN A 67 21.76 -8.15 22.79
N ARG A 68 22.15 -7.25 23.69
CA ARG A 68 23.15 -7.49 24.74
C ARG A 68 22.49 -7.60 26.12
N ASP A 69 23.13 -8.30 27.05
CA ASP A 69 22.74 -8.37 28.46
C ASP A 69 23.28 -7.16 29.26
N GLU A 70 22.99 -7.11 30.56
CA GLU A 70 23.44 -6.03 31.47
C GLU A 70 24.97 -6.02 31.63
N GLN A 71 25.64 -7.15 31.38
CA GLN A 71 27.10 -7.27 31.37
C GLN A 71 27.72 -6.97 29.99
N GLY A 72 26.92 -6.58 28.99
CA GLY A 72 27.38 -6.22 27.64
C GLY A 72 27.68 -7.41 26.72
N ARG A 73 27.45 -8.65 27.16
CA ARG A 73 27.59 -9.88 26.35
C ARG A 73 26.39 -10.02 25.42
N VAL A 74 26.59 -10.66 24.28
CA VAL A 74 25.51 -10.94 23.32
C VAL A 74 24.58 -12.02 23.87
N LYS A 75 23.25 -11.83 23.79
CA LYS A 75 22.25 -12.79 24.29
C LYS A 75 22.10 -14.07 23.46
N CYS A 76 22.68 -14.12 22.27
CA CYS A 76 22.62 -15.28 21.39
C CYS A 76 23.42 -16.45 21.97
N VAL A 77 22.78 -17.62 22.09
CA VAL A 77 23.39 -18.87 22.58
C VAL A 77 23.67 -19.89 21.46
N ALA A 78 23.62 -19.45 20.20
CA ALA A 78 23.78 -20.31 19.03
C ALA A 78 22.82 -21.52 18.99
N CYS A 79 21.57 -21.35 19.42
CA CYS A 79 20.54 -22.41 19.38
C CYS A 79 19.99 -22.69 17.97
N PHE A 80 20.38 -21.91 16.96
CA PHE A 80 19.93 -21.98 15.56
C PHE A 80 18.41 -21.81 15.30
N LEU A 81 17.59 -21.57 16.34
CA LEU A 81 16.13 -21.39 16.18
C LEU A 81 15.76 -20.24 15.23
N CYS A 82 16.50 -19.13 15.27
CA CYS A 82 16.26 -18.00 14.36
C CYS A 82 16.54 -18.35 12.90
N ALA A 83 17.53 -19.21 12.63
CA ALA A 83 17.85 -19.67 11.28
C ALA A 83 16.78 -20.64 10.78
N THR A 84 16.34 -21.57 11.62
CA THR A 84 15.24 -22.51 11.30
C THR A 84 13.90 -21.79 11.07
N ALA A 85 13.62 -20.73 11.82
CA ALA A 85 12.35 -19.99 11.71
C ALA A 85 12.32 -18.99 10.55
N CYS A 86 13.47 -18.71 9.89
CA CYS A 86 13.53 -17.74 8.81
C CYS A 86 12.71 -18.22 7.61
N PRO A 87 11.65 -17.50 7.18
CA PRO A 87 10.83 -17.93 6.05
C PRO A 87 11.52 -17.76 4.68
N ALA A 88 12.64 -17.04 4.65
CA ALA A 88 13.44 -16.81 3.44
C ALA A 88 14.61 -17.79 3.31
N HIS A 89 14.59 -18.88 4.08
CA HIS A 89 15.56 -19.96 3.98
C HIS A 89 15.35 -20.80 2.70
#